data_AF-A0A7C3DMA5-F1
#
_entry.id   AF-A0A7C3DMA5-F1
#
_cell.length_a   1.000
_cell.length_b   1.000
_cell.length_c   1.000
_cell.angle_alpha   90.00
_cell.angle_beta   90.00
_cell.angle_gamma   90.00
#
_symmetry.space_group_name_H-M   'P 1'
#
loop_
_entity.id
_entity.type
_entity.pdbx_description
1 polymer ?
#
loop_
_entity_poly.entity_id
_entity_poly.type
_entity_poly.pdbx_seq_one_letter_code
_entity_poly.pdbx_strand_id
1 'polypeptide(L)'
;MADLDGDGRLDMVSGSFPGEIYWFRRKPNGTFAAPEPLKAGADRLNVGRAAAVAVTDWESDGDSDLVVGNIEGQVWLVTNTGTPKQPVFGRREPLLADGKAITAERGDAGPCVADWDDDGLADVLVGGDSGAVVWYRNAGSRSAPRLAAGVTLVEAFGDHGSLAAAPKRSALRAKPAVADWNGDGRPDLLVGDFWSEGGGDSRATHGGVWVYLRKGR
;
A
#
# COMPACT_ATOMS: atom_id res chain seq x y z
N MET A 1 -7.68 5.90 3.89
CA MET A 1 -8.94 6.68 3.92
C MET A 1 -9.05 7.41 2.60
N ALA A 2 -10.26 7.54 2.06
CA ALA A 2 -10.54 8.20 0.77
C ALA A 2 -12.03 8.53 0.70
N ASP A 3 -12.44 9.47 -0.15
CA ASP A 3 -13.85 9.79 -0.39
C ASP A 3 -14.43 8.82 -1.45
N LEU A 4 -14.98 7.68 -1.00
CA LEU A 4 -15.41 6.60 -1.90
C LEU A 4 -16.77 6.84 -2.56
N ASP A 5 -17.57 7.76 -2.01
CA ASP A 5 -18.90 8.09 -2.52
C ASP A 5 -19.02 9.54 -3.02
N GLY A 6 -17.91 10.26 -3.12
CA GLY A 6 -17.83 11.62 -3.65
C GLY A 6 -18.64 12.63 -2.86
N ASP A 7 -18.83 12.41 -1.55
CA ASP A 7 -19.62 13.26 -0.67
C ASP A 7 -18.78 14.33 0.07
N GLY A 8 -17.48 14.39 -0.22
CA GLY A 8 -16.52 15.32 0.35
C GLY A 8 -16.01 14.91 1.72
N ARG A 9 -16.34 13.71 2.22
CA ARG A 9 -15.85 13.19 3.51
C ARG A 9 -14.97 11.98 3.27
N LEU A 10 -13.83 11.93 3.95
CA LEU A 10 -12.97 10.76 3.90
C LEU A 10 -13.61 9.59 4.64
N ASP A 11 -13.86 8.52 3.90
CA ASP A 11 -14.29 7.22 4.39
C ASP A 11 -13.09 6.36 4.83
N MET A 12 -13.41 5.27 5.53
CA MET A 12 -12.44 4.25 5.87
C MET A 12 -12.67 3.00 5.02
N VAL A 13 -11.58 2.48 4.47
CA VAL A 13 -11.54 1.19 3.76
C VAL A 13 -10.55 0.31 4.50
N SER A 14 -10.92 -0.93 4.76
CA SER A 14 -10.06 -1.91 5.42
C SER A 14 -10.04 -3.22 4.65
N GLY A 15 -8.86 -3.80 4.49
CA GLY A 15 -8.75 -5.22 4.20
C GLY A 15 -8.94 -6.07 5.45
N SER A 16 -9.21 -7.35 5.25
CA SER A 16 -9.43 -8.33 6.32
C SER A 16 -8.52 -9.54 6.16
N PHE A 17 -8.38 -10.34 7.22
CA PHE A 17 -7.59 -11.57 7.16
C PHE A 17 -8.12 -12.61 6.17
N PRO A 18 -9.44 -12.83 6.00
CA PRO A 18 -9.96 -13.69 4.94
C PRO A 18 -9.77 -13.14 3.52
N GLY A 19 -9.37 -11.87 3.39
CA GLY A 19 -9.08 -11.21 2.12
C GLY A 19 -10.18 -10.32 1.57
N GLU A 20 -11.33 -10.26 2.26
CA GLU A 20 -12.43 -9.36 1.91
C GLU A 20 -12.07 -7.91 2.23
N ILE A 21 -12.57 -6.98 1.43
CA ILE A 21 -12.42 -5.54 1.64
C ILE A 21 -13.73 -4.95 2.14
N TYR A 22 -13.66 -4.11 3.16
CA TYR A 22 -14.81 -3.47 3.78
C TYR A 22 -14.71 -1.95 3.67
N TRP A 23 -15.86 -1.34 3.39
CA TRP A 23 -16.06 0.10 3.40
C TRP A 23 -16.87 0.50 4.63
N PHE A 24 -16.38 1.55 5.29
CA PHE A 24 -17.02 2.21 6.41
C PHE A 24 -17.26 3.66 5.98
N ARG A 25 -18.50 3.93 5.56
CA ARG A 25 -18.91 5.26 5.13
C ARG A 25 -18.95 6.25 6.30
N ARG A 26 -18.36 7.44 6.13
CA ARG A 26 -18.32 8.51 7.11
C ARG A 26 -19.59 9.34 7.04
N LYS A 27 -20.34 9.36 8.13
CA LYS A 27 -21.58 10.10 8.26
C LYS A 27 -21.31 11.59 8.54
N PRO A 28 -22.27 12.49 8.25
CA PRO A 28 -22.12 13.92 8.52
C PRO A 28 -21.82 14.28 9.98
N ASN A 29 -22.22 13.43 10.93
CA ASN A 29 -21.95 13.62 12.36
C ASN A 29 -20.55 13.13 12.81
N GLY A 30 -19.68 12.74 11.87
CA GLY A 30 -18.32 12.27 12.13
C GLY A 30 -18.20 10.79 12.54
N THR A 31 -19.32 10.07 12.70
CA THR A 31 -19.32 8.63 12.97
C THR A 31 -19.28 7.81 11.68
N PHE A 32 -18.98 6.51 11.78
CA PHE A 32 -19.00 5.60 10.64
C PHE A 32 -20.30 4.77 10.57
N ALA A 33 -20.68 4.35 9.36
CA ALA A 33 -21.70 3.32 9.14
C ALA A 33 -21.21 1.93 9.56
N ALA A 34 -22.12 0.96 9.58
CA ALA A 34 -21.73 -0.44 9.68
C ALA A 34 -20.87 -0.83 8.46
N PRO A 35 -19.91 -1.77 8.60
CA PRO A 35 -19.07 -2.19 7.50
C PRO A 35 -19.89 -2.86 6.39
N GLU A 36 -19.63 -2.45 5.16
CA GLU A 36 -20.18 -3.07 3.96
C GLU A 36 -19.05 -3.74 3.16
N PRO A 37 -19.15 -5.02 2.79
CA PRO A 37 -18.15 -5.65 1.95
C PRO A 37 -18.23 -5.06 0.55
N LEU A 38 -17.08 -4.62 0.01
CA LEU A 38 -16.97 -4.27 -1.39
C LEU A 38 -17.23 -5.50 -2.26
N LYS A 39 -17.78 -5.29 -3.46
CA LYS A 39 -18.18 -6.36 -4.37
C LYS A 39 -17.52 -6.19 -5.72
N ALA A 40 -17.16 -7.32 -6.33
CA ALA A 40 -16.75 -7.43 -7.73
C ALA A 40 -17.86 -8.15 -8.50
N GLY A 41 -18.78 -7.38 -9.09
CA GLY A 41 -20.02 -7.92 -9.64
C GLY A 41 -20.94 -8.48 -8.54
N ALA A 42 -21.35 -9.74 -8.64
CA ALA A 42 -22.24 -10.38 -7.67
C ALA A 42 -21.51 -10.86 -6.40
N ASP A 43 -20.20 -11.06 -6.48
CA ASP A 43 -19.39 -11.65 -5.42
C ASP A 43 -18.73 -10.58 -4.56
N ARG A 44 -18.39 -10.94 -3.32
CA ARG A 44 -17.56 -10.08 -2.48
C ARG A 44 -16.16 -9.98 -3.08
N LEU A 45 -15.63 -8.77 -3.13
CA LEU A 45 -14.25 -8.54 -3.53
C LEU A 45 -13.33 -9.19 -2.49
N ASN A 46 -12.53 -10.13 -2.94
CA ASN A 46 -11.54 -10.83 -2.12
C ASN A 46 -10.22 -10.85 -2.91
N VAL A 47 -9.07 -10.66 -2.24
CA VAL A 47 -7.74 -10.61 -2.88
C VAL A 47 -6.74 -11.64 -2.33
N GLY A 48 -7.20 -12.59 -1.51
CA GLY A 48 -6.32 -13.46 -0.72
C GLY A 48 -6.06 -12.90 0.67
N ARG A 49 -5.44 -13.70 1.54
CA ARG A 49 -5.44 -13.47 2.98
C ARG A 49 -4.67 -12.23 3.39
N ALA A 50 -5.07 -11.64 4.52
CA ALA A 50 -4.47 -10.44 5.11
C ALA A 50 -4.35 -9.28 4.11
N ALA A 51 -5.48 -8.86 3.57
CA ALA A 51 -5.52 -7.80 2.58
C ALA A 51 -5.04 -6.46 3.17
N ALA A 52 -4.13 -5.78 2.47
CA ALA A 52 -3.65 -4.44 2.77
C ALA A 52 -4.01 -3.50 1.62
N VAL A 53 -4.87 -2.51 1.88
CA VAL A 53 -5.49 -1.67 0.84
C VAL A 53 -4.89 -0.28 0.82
N ALA A 54 -4.49 0.18 -0.36
CA ALA A 54 -4.31 1.57 -0.71
C ALA A 54 -5.44 2.00 -1.67
N VAL A 55 -6.07 3.14 -1.40
CA VAL A 55 -7.10 3.72 -2.26
C VAL A 55 -6.48 4.87 -3.04
N THR A 56 -6.72 4.94 -4.34
CA THR A 56 -6.12 5.93 -5.24
C THR A 56 -6.99 6.11 -6.48
N ASP A 57 -6.92 7.25 -7.14
CA ASP A 57 -7.48 7.45 -8.48
C ASP A 57 -6.37 7.09 -9.47
N TRP A 58 -6.30 5.81 -9.86
CA TRP A 58 -5.14 5.22 -10.51
C TRP A 58 -4.96 5.79 -11.91
N GLU A 59 -6.04 5.87 -12.67
CA GLU A 59 -6.09 6.45 -14.01
C GLU A 59 -6.50 7.93 -14.07
N SER A 60 -6.57 8.63 -12.93
CA SER A 60 -6.95 10.05 -12.88
C SER A 60 -8.28 10.36 -13.60
N ASP A 61 -9.25 9.46 -13.52
CA ASP A 61 -10.58 9.63 -14.11
C ASP A 61 -11.60 10.23 -13.11
N GLY A 62 -11.15 10.43 -11.88
CA GLY A 62 -11.88 11.07 -10.79
C GLY A 62 -12.57 10.08 -9.85
N ASP A 63 -12.51 8.78 -10.11
CA ASP A 63 -13.06 7.75 -9.23
C ASP A 63 -11.97 7.03 -8.39
N SER A 64 -12.38 6.32 -7.35
CA SER A 64 -11.45 5.67 -6.42
C SER A 64 -11.25 4.20 -6.75
N ASP A 65 -10.05 3.85 -7.19
CA ASP A 65 -9.53 2.50 -7.36
C ASP A 65 -8.84 1.96 -6.11
N LEU A 66 -8.49 0.67 -6.16
CA LEU A 66 -7.77 -0.01 -5.08
C LEU A 66 -6.49 -0.67 -5.59
N VAL A 67 -5.38 -0.39 -4.92
CA VAL A 67 -4.16 -1.19 -4.99
C VAL A 67 -4.06 -2.02 -3.71
N VAL A 68 -4.09 -3.34 -3.83
CA VAL A 68 -4.26 -4.23 -2.68
C VAL A 68 -3.19 -5.31 -2.63
N GLY A 69 -2.47 -5.39 -1.51
CA GLY A 69 -1.53 -6.45 -1.21
C GLY A 69 -2.15 -7.60 -0.41
N ASN A 70 -1.52 -8.77 -0.40
CA ASN A 70 -1.91 -9.91 0.43
C ASN A 70 -0.70 -10.60 1.10
N ILE A 71 -0.97 -11.60 1.96
CA ILE A 71 0.05 -12.32 2.73
C ILE A 71 0.97 -13.16 1.85
N GLU A 72 0.52 -13.59 0.67
CA GLU A 72 1.34 -14.27 -0.32
C GLU A 72 2.31 -13.31 -1.04
N GLY A 73 2.26 -12.01 -0.74
CA GLY A 73 3.12 -10.98 -1.31
C GLY A 73 2.58 -10.42 -2.62
N GLN A 74 1.43 -10.87 -3.11
CA GLN A 74 0.89 -10.43 -4.39
C GLN A 74 0.31 -9.04 -4.25
N VAL A 75 0.44 -8.22 -5.31
CA VAL A 75 -0.21 -6.91 -5.41
C VAL A 75 -1.20 -6.92 -6.55
N TRP A 76 -2.42 -6.48 -6.25
CA TRP A 76 -3.57 -6.48 -7.15
C TRP A 76 -4.04 -5.05 -7.41
N LEU A 77 -4.44 -4.76 -8.64
CA LEU A 77 -5.25 -3.60 -8.99
C LEU A 77 -6.72 -4.02 -9.04
N VAL A 78 -7.59 -3.19 -8.50
CA VAL A 78 -9.04 -3.33 -8.62
C VAL A 78 -9.59 -1.97 -9.06
N THR A 79 -9.88 -1.86 -10.35
CA THR A 79 -10.41 -0.64 -10.94
C THR A 79 -11.88 -0.46 -10.57
N ASN A 80 -12.26 0.76 -10.26
CA ASN A 80 -13.62 1.21 -10.22
C ASN A 80 -14.00 1.68 -11.64
N THR A 81 -15.02 1.07 -12.22
CA THR A 81 -15.52 1.45 -13.56
C THR A 81 -16.85 2.20 -13.46
N GLY A 82 -17.17 2.68 -12.26
CA GLY A 82 -18.44 3.27 -11.91
C GLY A 82 -18.36 4.79 -11.98
N THR A 83 -18.75 5.42 -10.89
CA THR A 83 -18.58 6.86 -10.68
C THR A 83 -18.19 7.10 -9.23
N PRO A 84 -17.72 8.29 -8.87
CA PRO A 84 -17.42 8.61 -7.47
C PRO A 84 -18.61 8.41 -6.54
N LYS A 85 -19.86 8.60 -7.02
CA LYS A 85 -21.07 8.45 -6.18
C LYS A 85 -21.64 7.03 -6.15
N GLN A 86 -21.24 6.20 -7.11
CA GLN A 86 -21.73 4.84 -7.30
C GLN A 86 -20.56 3.99 -7.80
N PRO A 87 -19.63 3.62 -6.90
CA PRO A 87 -18.48 2.81 -7.28
C PRO A 87 -18.92 1.42 -7.75
N VAL A 88 -18.32 0.96 -8.83
CA VAL A 88 -18.51 -0.37 -9.42
C VAL A 88 -17.14 -1.00 -9.60
N PHE A 89 -16.71 -1.77 -8.60
CA PHE A 89 -15.41 -2.43 -8.64
C PHE A 89 -15.41 -3.63 -9.59
N GLY A 90 -14.37 -3.69 -10.43
CA GLY A 90 -14.06 -4.81 -11.30
C GLY A 90 -13.49 -6.02 -10.55
N ARG A 91 -13.04 -7.01 -11.31
CA ARG A 91 -12.27 -8.13 -10.76
C ARG A 91 -10.85 -7.64 -10.43
N ARG A 92 -10.20 -8.31 -9.49
CA ARG A 92 -8.78 -8.08 -9.22
C ARG A 92 -7.93 -8.52 -10.40
N GLU A 93 -6.94 -7.71 -10.75
CA GLU A 93 -5.93 -7.99 -11.77
C GLU A 93 -4.53 -7.86 -11.15
N PRO A 94 -3.55 -8.70 -11.53
CA PRO A 94 -2.20 -8.52 -11.01
C PRO A 94 -1.66 -7.15 -11.42
N LEU A 95 -1.19 -6.35 -10.46
CA LEU A 95 -0.54 -5.10 -10.79
C LEU A 95 0.83 -5.40 -11.43
N LEU A 96 1.07 -4.85 -12.62
CA LEU A 96 2.25 -5.17 -13.40
C LEU A 96 3.30 -4.04 -13.35
N ALA A 97 4.56 -4.43 -13.24
CA ALA A 97 5.73 -3.59 -13.46
C ALA A 97 6.62 -4.24 -14.52
N ASP A 98 6.96 -3.48 -15.57
CA ASP A 98 7.74 -3.99 -16.72
C ASP A 98 7.19 -5.32 -17.28
N GLY A 99 5.86 -5.41 -17.38
CA GLY A 99 5.14 -6.59 -17.88
C GLY A 99 5.11 -7.79 -16.93
N LYS A 100 5.57 -7.66 -15.68
CA LYS A 100 5.58 -8.74 -14.67
C LYS A 100 4.73 -8.37 -13.47
N ALA A 101 4.02 -9.35 -12.91
CA ALA A 101 3.27 -9.15 -11.68
C ALA A 101 4.19 -8.73 -10.52
N ILE A 102 3.78 -7.72 -9.78
CA ILE A 102 4.48 -7.27 -8.58
C ILE A 102 4.21 -8.26 -7.45
N THR A 103 5.29 -8.75 -6.85
CA THR A 103 5.26 -9.61 -5.66
C THR A 103 6.31 -9.13 -4.66
N ALA A 104 5.91 -8.92 -3.41
CA ALA A 104 6.80 -8.60 -2.31
C ALA A 104 7.60 -9.85 -1.88
N GLU A 105 8.90 -9.68 -1.68
CA GLU A 105 9.77 -10.76 -1.24
C GLU A 105 9.36 -11.26 0.16
N ARG A 106 9.30 -12.60 0.32
CA ARG A 106 8.84 -13.32 1.53
C ARG A 106 7.37 -13.11 1.92
N GLY A 107 6.59 -12.36 1.13
CA GLY A 107 5.14 -12.21 1.32
C GLY A 107 4.73 -10.89 1.97
N ASP A 108 3.51 -10.86 2.50
CA ASP A 108 2.92 -9.75 3.28
C ASP A 108 3.03 -8.37 2.62
N ALA A 109 2.58 -8.29 1.36
CA ALA A 109 2.66 -7.07 0.57
C ALA A 109 1.83 -5.94 1.20
N GLY A 110 2.50 -4.83 1.49
CA GLY A 110 1.88 -3.58 1.91
C GLY A 110 2.12 -2.50 0.86
N PRO A 111 1.19 -2.26 -0.07
CA PRO A 111 1.32 -1.20 -1.05
C PRO A 111 1.06 0.18 -0.42
N CYS A 112 1.77 1.18 -0.92
CA CYS A 112 1.53 2.60 -0.71
C CYS A 112 1.58 3.27 -2.09
N VAL A 113 0.57 4.08 -2.41
CA VAL A 113 0.52 4.83 -3.66
C VAL A 113 0.78 6.29 -3.36
N ALA A 114 1.77 6.87 -4.03
CA ALA A 114 2.19 8.26 -3.82
C ALA A 114 3.01 8.74 -5.02
N ASP A 115 3.06 10.05 -5.25
CA ASP A 115 4.05 10.65 -6.15
C ASP A 115 5.40 10.71 -5.42
N TRP A 116 6.22 9.66 -5.56
CA TRP A 116 7.46 9.54 -4.81
C TRP A 116 8.56 10.40 -5.40
N ASP A 117 8.59 10.55 -6.72
CA ASP A 117 9.65 11.30 -7.37
C ASP A 117 9.32 12.77 -7.69
N ASP A 118 8.11 13.23 -7.35
CA ASP A 118 7.59 14.59 -7.53
C ASP A 118 7.43 14.96 -9.02
N ASP A 119 7.02 13.99 -9.84
CA ASP A 119 6.74 14.19 -11.27
C ASP A 119 5.24 14.34 -11.60
N GLY A 120 4.40 14.29 -10.56
CA GLY A 120 2.96 14.40 -10.64
C GLY A 120 2.24 13.08 -10.91
N LEU A 121 2.94 11.96 -11.10
CA LEU A 121 2.34 10.67 -11.38
C LEU A 121 2.26 9.80 -10.11
N ALA A 122 1.20 9.01 -10.01
CA ALA A 122 1.05 8.06 -8.90
C ALA A 122 2.04 6.90 -9.09
N ASP A 123 3.04 6.80 -8.23
CA ASP A 123 3.94 5.65 -8.12
C ASP A 123 3.43 4.64 -7.09
N VAL A 124 4.04 3.45 -7.07
CA VAL A 124 3.71 2.40 -6.09
C VAL A 124 4.96 2.00 -5.31
N LEU A 125 4.90 2.09 -3.99
CA LEU A 125 5.89 1.54 -3.07
C LEU A 125 5.31 0.29 -2.42
N VAL A 126 6.08 -0.79 -2.37
CA VAL A 126 5.64 -2.05 -1.77
C VAL A 126 6.64 -2.48 -0.71
N GLY A 127 6.16 -2.57 0.53
CA GLY A 127 6.86 -3.26 1.61
C GLY A 127 6.42 -4.73 1.70
N GLY A 128 7.21 -5.56 2.36
CA GLY A 128 6.94 -6.99 2.52
C GLY A 128 7.52 -7.61 3.79
N ASP A 129 7.28 -8.90 3.99
CA ASP A 129 7.77 -9.66 5.14
C ASP A 129 9.30 -9.64 5.26
N SER A 130 10.01 -9.60 4.11
CA SER A 130 11.47 -9.42 4.05
C SER A 130 11.99 -8.13 4.68
N GLY A 131 11.13 -7.13 4.87
CA GLY A 131 11.55 -5.81 5.30
C GLY A 131 11.99 -4.88 4.20
N ALA A 132 12.12 -5.36 2.96
CA ALA A 132 12.47 -4.48 1.85
C ALA A 132 11.31 -3.52 1.53
N VAL A 133 11.65 -2.34 1.02
CA VAL A 133 10.70 -1.43 0.36
C VAL A 133 11.16 -1.22 -1.07
N VAL A 134 10.32 -1.59 -2.04
CA VAL A 134 10.60 -1.47 -3.47
C VAL A 134 9.67 -0.41 -4.06
N TRP A 135 10.25 0.55 -4.77
CA TRP A 135 9.54 1.58 -5.52
C TRP A 135 9.39 1.19 -6.99
N TYR A 136 8.18 1.31 -7.50
CA TYR A 136 7.82 1.13 -8.88
C TYR A 136 7.33 2.47 -9.42
N ARG A 137 8.17 3.10 -10.25
CA ARG A 137 7.86 4.40 -10.86
C ARG A 137 6.81 4.25 -11.95
N ASN A 138 5.82 5.12 -11.98
CA ASN A 138 4.90 5.27 -13.10
C ASN A 138 5.60 6.03 -14.25
N ALA A 139 6.06 5.27 -15.24
CA ALA A 139 6.66 5.80 -16.46
C ALA A 139 5.64 5.94 -17.61
N GLY A 140 4.36 5.92 -17.29
CA GLY A 140 3.24 6.10 -18.22
C GLY A 140 2.73 7.55 -18.21
N SER A 141 1.42 7.69 -18.08
CA SER A 141 0.73 8.96 -17.89
C SER A 141 -0.35 8.82 -16.83
N ARG A 142 -0.91 9.95 -16.37
CA ARG A 142 -2.06 9.99 -15.45
C ARG A 142 -3.19 9.05 -15.88
N SER A 143 -3.60 9.10 -17.15
CA SER A 143 -4.70 8.29 -17.70
C SER A 143 -4.31 6.91 -18.22
N ALA A 144 -3.03 6.53 -18.11
CA ALA A 144 -2.55 5.22 -18.54
C ALA A 144 -1.26 4.90 -17.77
N PRO A 145 -1.37 4.61 -16.46
CA PRO A 145 -0.22 4.28 -15.65
C PRO A 145 0.53 3.06 -16.21
N ARG A 146 1.86 3.14 -16.22
CA ARG A 146 2.72 2.01 -16.58
C ARG A 146 3.92 1.99 -15.67
N LEU A 147 3.96 1.01 -14.78
CA LEU A 147 5.05 0.89 -13.83
C LEU A 147 6.31 0.33 -14.49
N ALA A 148 7.44 1.00 -14.25
CA ALA A 148 8.77 0.54 -14.62
C ALA A 148 9.27 -0.55 -13.65
N ALA A 149 10.40 -1.19 -13.98
CA ALA A 149 11.04 -2.15 -13.10
C ALA A 149 11.33 -1.56 -11.70
N GLY A 150 11.16 -2.40 -10.68
CA GLY A 150 11.28 -1.97 -9.28
C GLY A 150 12.70 -1.54 -8.91
N VAL A 151 12.79 -0.51 -8.08
CA VAL A 151 14.02 0.02 -7.48
C VAL A 151 13.91 -0.14 -5.96
N THR A 152 14.83 -0.88 -5.35
CA THR A 152 14.89 -1.04 -3.89
C THR A 152 15.28 0.28 -3.23
N LEU A 153 14.40 0.81 -2.37
CA LEU A 153 14.66 1.99 -1.56
C LEU A 153 15.20 1.62 -0.18
N VAL A 154 14.68 0.54 0.40
CA VAL A 154 15.10 -0.01 1.69
C VAL A 154 15.42 -1.48 1.50
N GLU A 155 16.62 -1.87 1.94
CA GLU A 155 17.13 -3.24 1.78
C GLU A 155 16.43 -4.20 2.75
N ALA A 156 16.29 -5.46 2.32
CA ALA A 156 15.74 -6.52 3.15
C ALA A 156 16.53 -6.71 4.45
N PHE A 157 15.81 -7.16 5.48
CA PHE A 157 16.41 -7.67 6.70
C PHE A 157 17.11 -9.01 6.39
N GLY A 158 18.42 -9.08 6.65
CA GLY A 158 19.20 -10.32 6.47
C GLY A 158 18.88 -11.39 7.52
N ASP A 159 19.39 -12.61 7.34
CA ASP A 159 18.94 -13.75 8.14
C ASP A 159 19.30 -13.68 9.63
N HIS A 160 20.36 -12.98 10.04
CA HIS A 160 20.74 -12.84 11.45
C HIS A 160 21.52 -11.55 11.73
N GLY A 161 20.88 -10.52 12.30
CA GLY A 161 21.60 -9.35 12.83
C GLY A 161 20.70 -8.23 13.35
N SER A 162 21.04 -7.66 14.50
CA SER A 162 20.37 -6.49 15.11
C SER A 162 20.22 -5.32 14.13
N LEU A 163 19.11 -4.57 14.23
CA LEU A 163 18.80 -3.38 13.43
C LEU A 163 19.80 -2.23 13.59
N ALA A 164 20.72 -2.33 14.55
CA ALA A 164 21.69 -1.29 14.88
C ALA A 164 22.69 -0.94 13.75
N ALA A 165 22.73 -1.68 12.63
CA ALA A 165 23.86 -1.65 11.72
C ALA A 165 23.69 -0.91 10.37
N ALA A 166 22.52 -0.38 9.97
CA ALA A 166 22.44 0.36 8.71
C ALA A 166 21.28 1.37 8.62
N PRO A 167 21.52 2.60 8.14
CA PRO A 167 20.47 3.60 7.90
C PRO A 167 19.60 3.30 6.66
N LYS A 168 19.71 2.12 6.06
CA LYS A 168 19.03 1.70 4.82
C LYS A 168 18.31 0.35 4.95
N ARG A 169 17.96 -0.07 6.17
CA ARG A 169 17.32 -1.36 6.44
C ARG A 169 16.12 -1.17 7.36
N SER A 170 15.07 -1.94 7.11
CA SER A 170 13.98 -2.20 8.06
C SER A 170 14.07 -3.62 8.61
N ALA A 171 13.24 -3.89 9.60
CA ALA A 171 12.92 -5.20 10.16
C ALA A 171 11.90 -5.94 9.29
N LEU A 172 11.16 -6.89 9.83
CA LEU A 172 10.18 -7.68 9.10
C LEU A 172 8.86 -6.92 8.88
N ARG A 173 8.13 -7.33 7.84
CA ARG A 173 6.82 -6.79 7.45
C ARG A 173 6.81 -5.27 7.33
N ALA A 174 7.76 -4.75 6.56
CA ALA A 174 7.81 -3.33 6.24
C ALA A 174 6.47 -2.86 5.65
N LYS A 175 5.98 -1.73 6.14
CA LYS A 175 4.79 -1.04 5.64
C LYS A 175 5.17 0.42 5.34
N PRO A 176 5.33 0.77 4.05
CA PRO A 176 5.72 2.12 3.66
C PRO A 176 4.55 3.09 3.82
N ALA A 177 4.88 4.34 4.14
CA ALA A 177 4.03 5.50 4.01
C ALA A 177 4.87 6.67 3.48
N VAL A 178 4.27 7.53 2.67
CA VAL A 178 4.96 8.67 2.06
C VAL A 178 4.29 9.97 2.53
N ALA A 179 5.10 10.92 2.98
CA ALA A 179 4.66 12.25 3.37
C ALA A 179 5.85 13.21 3.35
N ASP A 180 5.62 14.50 3.10
CA ASP A 180 6.62 15.53 3.44
C ASP A 180 6.71 15.64 4.96
N TRP A 181 7.64 14.89 5.56
CA TRP A 181 7.73 14.74 7.01
C TRP A 181 8.49 15.89 7.64
N ASN A 182 9.52 16.38 6.97
CA ASN A 182 10.38 17.46 7.46
C ASN A 182 9.93 18.87 7.00
N GLY A 183 8.94 18.98 6.12
CA GLY A 183 8.42 20.25 5.61
C GLY A 183 9.29 20.88 4.52
N ASP A 184 10.13 20.10 3.83
CA ASP A 184 11.04 20.59 2.79
C ASP A 184 10.43 20.61 1.38
N GLY A 185 9.15 20.24 1.27
CA GLY A 185 8.40 20.19 0.03
C GLY A 185 8.66 18.93 -0.80
N ARG A 186 9.47 17.98 -0.32
CA ARG A 186 9.66 16.67 -0.97
C ARG A 186 9.03 15.55 -0.14
N PRO A 187 8.55 14.49 -0.80
CA PRO A 187 8.09 13.29 -0.11
C PRO A 187 9.26 12.58 0.61
N ASP A 188 9.09 12.31 1.89
CA ASP A 188 9.92 11.43 2.71
C ASP A 188 9.26 10.06 2.87
N LEU A 189 10.08 9.03 3.09
CA LEU A 189 9.59 7.67 3.31
C LEU A 189 9.57 7.33 4.81
N LEU A 190 8.42 6.93 5.30
CA LEU A 190 8.24 6.34 6.61
C LEU A 190 8.05 4.83 6.45
N VAL A 191 8.73 4.02 7.26
CA VAL A 191 8.59 2.56 7.24
C VAL A 191 8.29 2.06 8.63
N GLY A 192 7.06 1.57 8.83
CA GLY A 192 6.70 0.79 10.00
C GLY A 192 7.14 -0.66 9.83
N ASP A 193 7.73 -1.24 10.86
CA ASP A 193 8.18 -2.63 10.84
C ASP A 193 8.17 -3.24 12.25
N PHE A 194 8.50 -4.53 12.33
CA PHE A 194 8.74 -5.18 13.60
C PHE A 194 9.80 -6.28 13.50
N TRP A 195 10.42 -6.63 14.61
CA TRP A 195 11.26 -7.81 14.75
C TRP A 195 10.97 -8.52 16.06
N SER A 196 11.48 -9.74 16.16
CA SER A 196 11.48 -10.48 17.43
C SER A 196 12.90 -10.83 17.84
N GLU A 197 13.18 -10.72 19.13
CA GLU A 197 14.43 -11.13 19.76
C GLU A 197 14.18 -12.35 20.67
N GLY A 198 15.14 -13.27 20.72
CA GLY A 198 15.06 -14.51 21.52
C GLY A 198 14.39 -15.70 20.80
N GLY A 199 14.48 -16.88 21.42
CA GLY A 199 13.86 -18.12 20.98
C GLY A 199 13.24 -18.91 22.15
N GLY A 200 12.23 -19.73 21.88
CA GLY A 200 11.47 -20.43 22.93
C GLY A 200 10.41 -19.54 23.61
N ASP A 201 10.14 -19.78 24.89
CA ASP A 201 9.10 -19.07 25.68
C ASP A 201 9.41 -17.60 25.99
N SER A 202 10.61 -17.10 25.68
CA SER A 202 11.02 -15.70 25.90
C SER A 202 11.28 -14.99 24.57
N ARG A 203 10.23 -14.83 23.75
CA ARG A 203 10.28 -14.05 22.51
C ARG A 203 9.80 -12.63 22.77
N ALA A 204 10.73 -11.67 22.80
CA ALA A 204 10.39 -10.26 22.83
C ALA A 204 10.03 -9.80 21.40
N THR A 205 9.01 -8.96 21.25
CA THR A 205 8.64 -8.37 19.97
C THR A 205 8.78 -6.86 20.06
N HIS A 206 9.41 -6.28 19.05
CA HIS A 206 9.76 -4.87 18.98
C HIS A 206 9.21 -4.32 17.67
N GLY A 207 8.63 -3.13 17.71
CA GLY A 207 8.17 -2.40 16.53
C GLY A 207 8.99 -1.13 16.33
N GLY A 208 9.26 -0.79 15.08
CA GLY A 208 9.95 0.44 14.69
C GLY A 208 9.12 1.27 13.72
N VAL A 209 9.34 2.58 13.76
CA VAL A 209 9.02 3.47 12.63
C VAL A 209 10.30 4.19 12.24
N TRP A 210 10.74 3.98 11.02
CA TRP A 210 11.95 4.56 10.46
C TRP A 210 11.56 5.70 9.52
N VAL A 211 12.31 6.81 9.59
CA VAL A 211 12.12 7.97 8.72
C VAL A 211 13.34 8.10 7.81
N TYR A 212 13.11 8.03 6.51
CA TYR A 212 14.12 8.15 5.46
C TYR A 212 13.90 9.47 4.73
N LEU A 213 14.71 10.46 5.07
CA LEU A 213 14.61 11.79 4.46
C LEU A 213 15.07 11.76 3.00
N ARG A 214 14.24 12.25 2.09
CA ARG A 214 14.59 12.35 0.67
C ARG A 214 15.51 13.55 0.46
N LYS A 215 16.80 13.26 0.30
CA LYS A 215 17.80 14.28 -0.07
C LYS A 215 17.60 14.70 -1.52
N GLY A 216 17.71 15.99 -1.79
CA GLY A 216 17.63 16.55 -3.14
C GLY A 216 18.69 15.98 -4.10
N ARG A 217 18.42 16.09 -5.40
CA ARG A 217 19.44 16.00 -6.45
C ARG A 217 20.21 17.32 -6.54
#